data_AF-A0A7X5N4Q2-F1
#
_entry.id   AF-A0A7X5N4Q2-F1
#
_cell.length_a   1.000
_cell.length_b   1.000
_cell.length_c   1.000
_cell.angle_alpha   90.00
_cell.angle_beta   90.00
_cell.angle_gamma   90.00
#
_symmetry.space_group_name_H-M   'P 1'
#
loop_
_entity.id
_entity.type
_entity.pdbx_description
1 polymer ?
#
loop_
_entity_poly.entity_id
_entity_poly.type
_entity_poly.pdbx_seq_one_letter_code
_entity_poly.pdbx_strand_id
1 'polypeptide(L)'
;AEPGQGDTRGAAVARAKLTLDASGGGTLSDLKVIWRQDPKVTGNGHFGHRLAFGPDGKLWISSSERQKFTPAQDMQANLGKLIR
;
A
#
# COMPACT_ATOMS: atom_id res chain seq x y z
N ALA A 1 3.78 7.92 3.98
CA ALA A 1 4.24 6.56 4.27
C ALA A 1 3.85 6.21 5.70
N GLU A 2 3.45 4.97 5.98
CA GLU A 2 3.11 4.55 7.34
C GLU A 2 4.41 4.36 8.15
N PRO A 3 4.59 5.07 9.28
CA PRO A 3 5.83 5.00 10.07
C PRO A 3 5.98 3.63 10.76
N GLY A 4 7.22 3.21 10.94
CA GLY A 4 7.62 2.10 11.80
C GLY A 4 8.60 2.57 12.88
N GLN A 5 9.12 1.63 13.67
CA GLN A 5 10.18 1.92 14.63
C GLN A 5 11.52 2.18 13.92
N GLY A 6 12.44 2.89 14.58
CA GLY A 6 13.81 3.06 14.11
C GLY A 6 13.94 3.72 12.73
N ASP A 7 13.17 4.79 12.47
CA ASP A 7 13.17 5.54 11.21
C ASP A 7 12.76 4.72 9.95
N THR A 8 12.10 3.57 10.16
CA THR A 8 11.54 2.77 9.09
C THR A 8 10.17 3.31 8.64
N ARG A 9 9.80 3.02 7.39
CA ARG A 9 8.50 3.38 6.84
C ARG A 9 8.08 2.41 5.72
N GLY A 10 6.78 2.24 5.53
CA GLY A 10 6.21 1.37 4.50
C GLY A 10 5.02 1.99 3.78
N ALA A 11 4.63 1.40 2.65
CA ALA A 11 3.35 1.67 2.02
C ALA A 11 2.21 1.02 2.81
N ALA A 12 1.01 1.58 2.72
CA ALA A 12 -0.21 0.98 3.23
C ALA A 12 -1.35 1.32 2.27
N VAL A 13 -2.32 0.40 2.14
CA VAL A 13 -3.54 0.63 1.37
C VAL A 13 -4.72 0.56 2.33
N ALA A 14 -5.50 1.63 2.37
CA ALA A 14 -6.74 1.71 3.12
C ALA A 14 -7.93 1.78 2.16
N ARG A 15 -9.03 1.16 2.59
CA ARG A 15 -10.34 1.25 1.96
C ARG A 15 -11.29 1.95 2.90
N ALA A 16 -12.11 2.86 2.38
CA ALA A 16 -13.14 3.55 3.12
C ALA A 16 -14.37 3.75 2.22
N LYS A 17 -15.54 3.95 2.84
CA LYS A 17 -16.76 4.33 2.13
C LYS A 17 -16.80 5.85 1.99
N LEU A 18 -16.92 6.34 0.77
CA LEU A 18 -17.17 7.76 0.48
C LEU A 18 -18.68 8.03 0.43
N THR A 19 -19.14 9.00 1.22
CA THR A 19 -20.50 9.56 1.13
C THR A 19 -20.39 11.00 0.67
N LEU A 20 -20.99 11.32 -0.48
CA LEU A 20 -20.97 12.67 -1.07
C LEU A 20 -22.05 13.56 -0.45
N ASP A 21 -21.77 14.85 -0.36
CA ASP A 21 -22.78 15.87 -0.05
C ASP A 21 -23.25 16.58 -1.33
N ALA A 22 -24.37 17.33 -1.22
CA ALA A 22 -24.97 18.05 -2.34
C ALA A 22 -24.16 19.27 -2.79
N SER A 23 -23.19 19.72 -1.99
CA SER A 23 -22.33 20.87 -2.28
C SER A 23 -21.02 20.47 -2.97
N GLY A 24 -20.87 19.19 -3.34
CA GLY A 24 -19.70 18.66 -4.03
C GLY A 24 -18.57 18.22 -3.09
N GLY A 25 -18.81 18.17 -1.78
CA GLY A 25 -17.92 17.59 -0.79
C GLY A 25 -18.22 16.11 -0.51
N GLY A 26 -17.59 15.56 0.53
CA GLY A 26 -17.86 14.20 0.97
C GLY A 26 -17.08 13.79 2.22
N THR A 27 -17.55 12.73 2.87
CA THR A 27 -16.95 12.16 4.08
C THR A 27 -16.55 10.71 3.85
N LEU A 28 -15.40 10.33 4.43
CA LEU A 28 -14.95 8.95 4.48
C LEU A 28 -15.38 8.30 5.80
N SER A 29 -15.96 7.12 5.72
CA SER A 29 -16.37 6.28 6.85
C SER A 29 -15.84 4.86 6.68
N ASP A 30 -15.89 4.06 7.75
CA ASP A 30 -15.50 2.64 7.73
C ASP A 30 -14.08 2.39 7.20
N LEU A 31 -13.14 3.27 7.57
CA LEU A 31 -11.75 3.16 7.13
C LEU A 31 -11.12 1.87 7.67
N LYS A 32 -10.63 1.05 6.77
CA LYS A 32 -9.89 -0.18 7.06
C LYS A 32 -8.61 -0.23 6.27
N VAL A 33 -7.48 -0.42 6.95
CA VAL A 33 -6.23 -0.79 6.29
C VAL A 33 -6.33 -2.25 5.84
N ILE A 34 -6.23 -2.49 4.54
CA ILE A 34 -6.40 -3.80 3.91
C ILE A 34 -5.08 -4.45 3.52
N TRP A 35 -4.00 -3.68 3.47
CA TRP A 35 -2.65 -4.17 3.19
C TRP A 35 -1.59 -3.21 3.74
N ARG A 36 -0.45 -3.76 4.17
CA ARG A 36 0.74 -3.02 4.60
C ARG A 36 1.99 -3.63 3.98
N GLN A 37 2.90 -2.77 3.54
CA GLN A 37 4.23 -3.19 3.13
C GLN A 37 5.01 -3.67 4.35
N ASP A 38 5.53 -4.90 4.27
CA ASP A 38 6.25 -5.57 5.34
C ASP A 38 7.45 -6.35 4.78
N PRO A 39 8.66 -6.19 5.34
CA PRO A 39 8.99 -5.29 6.46
C PRO A 39 8.97 -3.80 6.05
N LYS A 40 8.78 -2.93 7.05
CA LYS A 40 9.11 -1.51 6.92
C LYS A 40 10.63 -1.35 6.91
N VAL A 41 11.14 -0.49 6.04
CA VAL A 41 12.58 -0.29 5.88
C VAL A 41 12.97 1.18 5.95
N THR A 42 14.23 1.44 6.26
CA THR A 42 14.84 2.79 6.22
C THR A 42 15.08 3.26 4.79
N GLY A 43 15.28 4.56 4.62
CA GLY A 43 15.62 5.18 3.35
C GLY A 43 14.42 5.64 2.52
N ASN A 44 14.73 6.26 1.37
CA ASN A 44 13.78 7.03 0.57
C ASN A 44 13.41 6.38 -0.77
N GLY A 45 13.72 5.10 -0.96
CA GLY A 45 13.35 4.35 -2.17
C GLY A 45 11.83 4.35 -2.40
N HIS A 46 11.42 4.32 -3.67
CA HIS A 46 10.02 4.44 -4.10
C HIS A 46 9.12 3.35 -3.53
N PHE A 47 7.82 3.62 -3.35
CA PHE A 47 6.88 2.68 -2.73
C PHE A 47 6.10 1.78 -3.72
N GLY A 48 5.98 2.16 -4.99
CA GLY A 48 5.15 1.46 -5.99
C GLY A 48 3.76 2.09 -6.16
N HIS A 49 2.91 2.01 -5.14
CA HIS A 49 1.62 2.73 -4.98
C HIS A 49 0.59 2.66 -6.13
N ARG A 50 0.79 1.84 -7.16
CA ARG A 50 -0.22 1.70 -8.21
C ARG A 50 -1.31 0.74 -7.75
N LEU A 51 -2.55 1.17 -7.92
CA LEU A 51 -3.76 0.41 -7.61
C LEU A 51 -4.58 0.22 -8.88
N ALA A 52 -5.05 -0.99 -9.14
CA ALA A 52 -5.93 -1.26 -10.26
C ALA A 52 -6.86 -2.43 -9.93
N PHE A 53 -8.12 -2.33 -10.33
CA PHE A 53 -9.02 -3.49 -10.32
C PHE A 53 -8.82 -4.29 -11.60
N GLY A 54 -8.60 -5.60 -11.46
CA GLY A 54 -8.52 -6.53 -12.59
C GLY A 54 -9.91 -6.87 -13.14
N PRO A 55 -9.98 -7.52 -14.32
CA PRO A 55 -11.24 -8.01 -14.89
C PRO A 55 -11.92 -9.08 -14.02
N ASP A 56 -11.19 -9.68 -13.08
CA ASP A 56 -11.71 -10.63 -12.08
C ASP A 56 -12.28 -9.94 -10.82
N GLY A 57 -12.37 -8.60 -10.82
CA GLY A 57 -12.92 -7.81 -9.71
C GLY A 57 -11.98 -7.70 -8.49
N LYS A 58 -10.74 -8.18 -8.58
CA LYS A 58 -9.76 -8.11 -7.49
C LYS A 58 -8.90 -6.86 -7.58
N LEU A 59 -8.44 -6.38 -6.44
CA LEU A 59 -7.53 -5.24 -6.34
C LEU A 59 -6.09 -5.71 -6.49
N TRP A 60 -5.37 -5.17 -7.46
CA TRP A 60 -3.93 -5.32 -7.59
C TRP A 60 -3.21 -4.12 -6.96
N ILE A 61 -2.14 -4.40 -6.22
CA ILE A 61 -1.29 -3.41 -5.56
C ILE A 61 0.16 -3.63 -6.02
N SER A 62 0.84 -2.58 -6.51
CA SER A 62 2.28 -2.63 -6.72
C SER A 62 3.05 -2.26 -5.45
N SER A 63 4.00 -3.11 -5.07
CA SER A 63 4.89 -2.91 -3.93
C SER A 63 6.34 -2.92 -4.41
N SER A 64 7.04 -1.79 -4.29
CA SER A 64 8.47 -1.71 -4.63
C SER A 64 9.35 -2.42 -3.59
N GLU A 65 10.55 -2.83 -3.98
CA GLU A 65 11.57 -3.39 -3.09
C GLU A 65 12.37 -2.33 -2.31
N ARG A 66 12.11 -1.04 -2.55
CA ARG A 66 12.65 0.11 -1.79
C ARG A 66 14.16 0.34 -1.95
N GLN A 67 14.74 0.01 -3.11
CA GLN A 67 16.19 0.06 -3.38
C GLN A 67 17.01 -0.78 -2.38
N LYS A 68 16.44 -1.91 -1.94
CA LYS A 68 17.09 -2.90 -1.09
C LYS A 68 17.65 -4.08 -1.89
N PHE A 69 17.37 -4.11 -3.20
CA PHE A 69 17.87 -5.00 -4.24
C PHE A 69 17.42 -6.46 -4.10
N THR A 70 17.57 -7.07 -2.93
CA THR A 70 17.36 -8.50 -2.70
C THR A 70 15.95 -8.93 -2.25
N PRO A 71 15.09 -8.12 -1.60
CA PRO A 71 13.89 -8.67 -0.96
C PRO A 71 12.79 -9.09 -1.93
N ALA A 72 12.93 -8.77 -3.23
CA ALA A 72 12.00 -9.22 -4.26
C ALA A 72 11.93 -10.75 -4.38
N GLN A 73 12.97 -11.50 -3.96
CA GLN A 73 12.98 -12.96 -4.00
C GLN A 73 12.44 -13.61 -2.71
N ASP A 74 12.31 -12.85 -1.62
CA ASP A 74 11.74 -13.37 -0.38
C ASP A 74 10.21 -13.48 -0.51
N MET A 75 9.69 -14.70 -0.35
CA MET A 75 8.26 -15.00 -0.42
C MET A 75 7.53 -14.84 0.93
N GLN A 76 8.26 -14.62 2.03
CA GLN A 76 7.69 -14.31 3.34
C GLN A 76 7.47 -12.79 3.53
N ALA A 77 8.04 -11.97 2.64
CA ALA A 77 7.89 -10.53 2.60
C ALA A 77 7.13 -10.07 1.35
N ASN A 78 6.64 -8.84 1.38
CA ASN A 78 5.86 -8.28 0.27
C ASN A 78 6.55 -7.10 -0.45
N LEU A 79 7.85 -6.91 -0.22
CA LEU A 79 8.71 -5.99 -0.96
C LEU A 79 8.98 -6.53 -2.38
N GLY A 80 8.87 -5.66 -3.39
CA GLY A 80 9.17 -5.98 -4.79
C GLY A 80 8.17 -6.94 -5.45
N LYS A 81 6.87 -6.77 -5.18
CA LYS A 81 5.80 -7.70 -5.59
C LYS A 81 4.61 -7.00 -6.23
N LEU A 82 3.80 -7.77 -6.96
CA LEU A 82 2.40 -7.46 -7.25
C LEU A 82 1.52 -8.27 -6.28
N ILE A 83 0.67 -7.58 -5.53
CA ILE A 83 -0.20 -8.17 -4.50
C ILE A 83 -1.64 -8.19 -5.02
N ARG A 84 -2.41 -9.21 -4.63
CA ARG A 84 -3.82 -9.40 -4.96
C ARG A 84 -4.60 -9.97 -3.78
#